data_AF-H7EN14-F1
#
_entry.id   AF-H7EN14-F1
#
_cell.length_a   1.000
_cell.length_b   1.000
_cell.length_c   1.000
_cell.angle_alpha   90.00
_cell.angle_beta   90.00
_cell.angle_gamma   90.00
#
_symmetry.space_group_name_H-M   'P 1'
#
loop_
_entity.id
_entity.type
_entity.pdbx_description
1 polymer ?
#
loop_
_entity_poly.entity_id
_entity_poly.type
_entity_poly.pdbx_seq_one_letter_code
_entity_poly.pdbx_strand_id
1 'polypeptide(L)'
;MLIALSAGAARAQDFRQVLFGNNYERIGRVTNEDVLSALKEKIEPVVRAYTARDDRAPRVLSVTAIFEEKYINGKIYRVIAADHDYGAKLLGEEKSESERTEGRSLFARLRSAIKREAFGVPMQNVFQLVFVETEKGLRCLCAEPFRYWNSDGNEWFFCENSFSSVEIINRDGMINGILLHTTSETETHIGPKRTAERKSRAWFMEFGTAFLYGDSLEMDIKKDCDAEIEGSFALIDRKRPFLYTIQNAFDGNPATSFIEDTDDDMMEISVSVKSPSSETDRIRIVNGYAQTEKLYKANNRIARISSGAKAEFTCADGKTEAQESPWDKSALTVLSIHKGSSFSDTCLAELDFRTKGGKWIFGEN
;
A
#
# COMPACT_ATOMS: atom_id res chain seq x y z
N MET A 1 4.44 -1.10 26.74
CA MET A 1 3.89 0.14 27.36
C MET A 1 3.62 1.12 26.22
N LEU A 2 2.35 1.41 25.94
CA LEU A 2 1.90 2.20 24.78
C LEU A 2 2.25 3.68 24.93
N ILE A 3 2.70 4.30 23.84
CA ILE A 3 2.93 5.74 23.76
C ILE A 3 1.59 6.49 23.82
N ALA A 4 1.39 7.22 24.91
CA ALA A 4 0.52 8.38 24.96
C ALA A 4 1.29 9.58 24.39
N LEU A 5 1.02 9.93 23.13
CA LEU A 5 1.38 11.25 22.59
C LEU A 5 0.25 12.22 22.93
N SER A 6 0.68 13.37 23.45
CA SER A 6 -0.11 14.48 23.99
C SER A 6 -1.31 14.89 23.14
N ALA A 7 -2.44 15.07 23.83
CA ALA A 7 -3.77 15.45 23.32
C ALA A 7 -3.87 16.90 22.79
N GLY A 8 -3.02 17.26 21.83
CA GLY A 8 -2.95 18.62 21.27
C GLY A 8 -2.91 18.64 19.75
N ALA A 9 -3.82 17.93 19.09
CA ALA A 9 -4.29 18.10 17.69
C ALA A 9 -4.95 16.80 17.20
N ALA A 10 -6.09 16.43 17.78
CA ALA A 10 -6.96 15.43 17.17
C ALA A 10 -7.66 16.07 15.96
N ARG A 11 -6.92 16.34 14.88
CA ARG A 11 -7.55 16.52 13.56
C ARG A 11 -8.33 15.24 13.28
N ALA A 12 -9.60 15.38 12.90
CA ALA A 12 -10.37 14.27 12.36
C ALA A 12 -9.47 13.56 11.34
N GLN A 13 -9.15 12.28 11.58
CA GLN A 13 -8.30 11.56 10.65
C GLN A 13 -8.94 11.66 9.27
N ASP A 14 -8.13 11.97 8.28
CA ASP A 14 -8.57 12.02 6.91
C ASP A 14 -8.85 10.58 6.45
N PHE A 15 -10.10 10.23 6.15
CA PHE A 15 -10.46 8.87 5.72
C PHE A 15 -9.66 8.43 4.49
N ARG A 16 -9.21 9.40 3.69
CA ARG A 16 -8.35 9.19 2.54
C ARG A 16 -7.02 8.54 2.92
N GLN A 17 -6.47 8.84 4.10
CA GLN A 17 -5.27 8.19 4.63
C GLN A 17 -5.48 6.69 4.88
N VAL A 18 -6.71 6.29 5.20
CA VAL A 18 -7.08 4.88 5.39
C VAL A 18 -7.29 4.18 4.06
N LEU A 19 -7.82 4.87 3.04
CA LEU A 19 -8.12 4.29 1.74
C LEU A 19 -6.94 4.31 0.76
N PHE A 20 -6.07 5.31 0.84
CA PHE A 20 -5.05 5.57 -0.18
C PHE A 20 -3.63 5.54 0.37
N GLY A 21 -3.46 5.13 1.63
CA GLY A 21 -2.16 5.06 2.28
C GLY A 21 -1.45 6.40 2.36
N ASN A 22 -0.14 6.40 2.15
CA ASN A 22 0.70 7.59 2.31
C ASN A 22 0.53 8.62 1.17
N ASN A 23 0.02 8.21 0.01
CA ASN A 23 -0.32 9.11 -1.11
C ASN A 23 -1.48 10.08 -0.85
N TYR A 24 -2.19 9.93 0.28
CA TYR A 24 -3.38 10.73 0.57
C TYR A 24 -3.13 12.25 0.65
N GLU A 25 -1.88 12.68 0.83
CA GLU A 25 -1.53 14.11 0.92
C GLU A 25 -1.52 14.80 -0.45
N ARG A 26 -1.39 14.05 -1.54
CA ARG A 26 -1.28 14.57 -2.93
C ARG A 26 -2.59 14.53 -3.71
N ILE A 27 -3.63 13.90 -3.14
CA ILE A 27 -4.92 13.72 -3.78
C ILE A 27 -5.88 14.87 -3.44
N GLY A 28 -6.60 15.36 -4.45
CA GLY A 28 -7.71 16.31 -4.29
C GLY A 28 -9.02 15.68 -4.74
N ARG A 29 -10.14 15.92 -4.04
CA ARG A 29 -11.46 15.52 -4.54
C ARG A 29 -11.79 16.34 -5.79
N VAL A 30 -12.25 15.67 -6.85
CA VAL A 30 -12.79 16.36 -8.03
C VAL A 30 -14.18 16.89 -7.68
N THR A 31 -14.33 18.22 -7.71
CA THR A 31 -15.58 18.91 -7.34
C THR A 31 -16.17 19.75 -8.46
N ASN A 32 -15.47 19.91 -9.59
CA ASN A 32 -16.04 20.56 -10.77
C ASN A 32 -17.02 19.60 -11.44
N GLU A 33 -18.29 19.98 -11.52
CA GLU A 33 -19.38 19.12 -11.99
C GLU A 33 -19.23 18.68 -13.46
N ASP A 34 -18.74 19.56 -14.32
CA ASP A 34 -18.52 19.23 -15.74
C ASP A 34 -17.42 18.17 -15.89
N VAL A 35 -16.30 18.36 -15.18
CA VAL A 35 -15.19 17.39 -15.15
C VAL A 35 -15.65 16.07 -14.51
N LEU A 36 -16.39 16.13 -13.40
CA LEU A 36 -16.90 14.96 -12.70
C LEU A 36 -17.84 14.14 -13.59
N SER A 37 -18.76 14.82 -14.29
CA SER A 37 -19.72 14.18 -15.20
C SER A 37 -19.00 13.49 -16.37
N ALA A 38 -18.05 14.18 -17.00
CA ALA A 38 -17.25 13.63 -18.10
C ALA A 38 -16.39 12.43 -17.66
N LEU A 39 -15.87 12.44 -16.42
CA LEU A 39 -15.14 11.30 -15.86
C LEU A 39 -16.08 10.13 -15.54
N LYS A 40 -17.25 10.38 -14.94
CA LYS A 40 -18.24 9.34 -14.63
C LYS A 40 -18.72 8.60 -15.89
N GLU A 41 -18.96 9.33 -16.99
CA GLU A 41 -19.35 8.73 -18.28
C GLU A 41 -18.34 7.67 -18.76
N LYS A 42 -17.04 7.90 -18.53
CA LYS A 42 -15.96 6.99 -18.90
C LYS A 42 -15.73 5.87 -17.89
N ILE A 43 -15.87 6.17 -16.59
CA ILE A 43 -15.49 5.28 -15.49
C ILE A 43 -16.62 4.30 -15.12
N GLU A 44 -17.87 4.74 -15.11
CA GLU A 44 -18.98 3.90 -14.70
C GLU A 44 -19.17 2.62 -15.53
N PRO A 45 -18.99 2.62 -16.86
CA PRO A 45 -19.02 1.39 -17.64
C PRO A 45 -18.00 0.35 -17.15
N VAL A 46 -16.80 0.79 -16.75
CA VAL A 46 -15.74 -0.07 -16.20
C VAL A 46 -16.15 -0.61 -14.83
N VAL A 47 -16.66 0.25 -13.95
CA VAL A 47 -17.17 -0.17 -12.63
C VAL A 47 -18.26 -1.22 -12.79
N ARG A 48 -19.23 -1.00 -13.67
CA ARG A 48 -20.31 -1.95 -13.95
C ARG A 48 -19.77 -3.28 -14.49
N ALA A 49 -18.84 -3.25 -15.44
CA ALA A 49 -18.23 -4.46 -15.99
C ALA A 49 -17.49 -5.27 -14.92
N TYR A 50 -16.76 -4.60 -14.01
CA TYR A 50 -16.05 -5.27 -12.92
C TYR A 50 -17.03 -5.91 -11.93
N THR A 51 -18.09 -5.20 -11.55
CA THR A 51 -19.12 -5.73 -10.63
C THR A 51 -19.91 -6.90 -11.21
N ALA A 52 -20.12 -6.93 -12.52
CA ALA A 52 -20.84 -8.00 -13.19
C ALA A 52 -20.08 -9.34 -13.20
N ARG A 53 -18.76 -9.32 -12.92
CA ARG A 53 -17.92 -10.52 -12.85
C ARG A 53 -17.82 -11.12 -11.43
N ASP A 54 -18.31 -10.42 -10.40
CA ASP A 54 -18.32 -10.97 -9.05
C ASP A 54 -19.62 -11.73 -8.79
N ASP A 55 -19.58 -13.05 -8.99
CA ASP A 55 -20.70 -13.97 -8.81
C ASP A 55 -21.30 -13.97 -7.38
N ARG A 56 -20.62 -13.33 -6.42
CA ARG A 56 -20.98 -13.37 -4.99
C ARG A 56 -21.87 -12.22 -4.52
N ALA A 57 -22.12 -11.19 -5.34
CA ALA A 57 -23.09 -10.13 -5.00
C ALA A 57 -23.56 -9.37 -6.25
N PRO A 58 -24.81 -9.58 -6.73
CA PRO A 58 -25.40 -8.77 -7.79
C PRO A 58 -25.82 -7.41 -7.22
N ARG A 59 -24.87 -6.54 -6.88
CA ARG A 59 -25.14 -5.15 -6.49
C ARG A 59 -24.46 -4.20 -7.45
N VAL A 60 -25.24 -3.25 -7.95
CA VAL A 60 -24.77 -2.19 -8.84
C VAL A 60 -23.99 -1.19 -7.97
N LEU A 61 -22.67 -1.21 -8.07
CA LEU A 61 -21.87 -0.14 -7.47
C LEU A 61 -22.02 1.14 -8.29
N SER A 62 -22.03 2.26 -7.59
CA SER A 62 -22.03 3.58 -8.20
C SER A 62 -20.75 4.33 -7.82
N VAL A 63 -20.27 5.16 -8.74
CA VAL A 63 -19.12 6.04 -8.48
C VAL A 63 -19.53 7.08 -7.44
N THR A 64 -19.00 6.91 -6.24
CA THR A 64 -19.28 7.75 -5.07
C THR A 64 -18.40 8.99 -5.06
N ALA A 65 -17.10 8.82 -5.31
CA ALA A 65 -16.14 9.92 -5.31
C ALA A 65 -15.01 9.66 -6.30
N ILE A 66 -14.49 10.74 -6.87
CA ILE A 66 -13.29 10.72 -7.70
C ILE A 66 -12.29 11.70 -7.07
N PHE A 67 -11.06 11.22 -6.90
CA PHE A 67 -9.92 12.00 -6.46
C PHE A 67 -8.89 12.06 -7.59
N GLU A 68 -8.18 13.17 -7.71
CA GLU A 68 -7.17 13.43 -8.73
C GLU A 68 -5.79 13.65 -8.07
N GLU A 69 -4.76 13.09 -8.70
CA GLU A 69 -3.34 13.38 -8.48
C GLU A 69 -2.74 13.87 -9.79
N LYS A 70 -1.92 14.93 -9.71
CA LYS A 70 -1.28 15.54 -10.87
C LYS A 70 0.22 15.32 -10.84
N TYR A 71 0.75 14.84 -11.94
CA TYR A 71 2.17 14.60 -12.17
C TYR A 71 2.59 15.30 -13.47
N ILE A 72 3.89 15.48 -13.66
CA ILE A 72 4.45 16.12 -14.86
C ILE A 72 4.10 15.32 -16.13
N ASN A 73 4.11 13.98 -16.03
CA ASN A 73 3.91 13.06 -17.15
C ASN A 73 2.52 12.40 -17.18
N GLY A 74 1.57 12.85 -16.36
CA GLY A 74 0.21 12.30 -16.37
C GLY A 74 -0.64 12.67 -15.18
N LYS A 75 -1.85 12.11 -15.15
CA LYS A 75 -2.76 12.22 -14.01
C LYS A 75 -3.22 10.84 -13.56
N ILE A 76 -3.38 10.69 -12.24
CA ILE A 76 -3.98 9.51 -11.65
C ILE A 76 -5.34 9.91 -11.05
N TYR A 77 -6.35 9.12 -11.33
CA TYR A 77 -7.65 9.24 -10.69
C TYR A 77 -7.89 8.05 -9.77
N ARG A 78 -8.21 8.33 -8.50
CA ARG A 78 -8.67 7.33 -7.55
C ARG A 78 -10.18 7.41 -7.42
N VAL A 79 -10.85 6.33 -7.75
CA VAL A 79 -12.30 6.24 -7.78
C VAL A 79 -12.75 5.37 -6.63
N ILE A 80 -13.66 5.90 -5.83
CA ILE A 80 -14.39 5.12 -4.84
C ILE A 80 -15.73 4.75 -5.44
N ALA A 81 -15.97 3.45 -5.56
CA ALA A 81 -17.26 2.89 -5.94
C ALA A 81 -17.85 2.12 -4.77
N ALA A 82 -19.11 2.38 -4.45
CA ALA A 82 -19.81 1.76 -3.35
C ALA A 82 -21.29 1.56 -3.68
N ASP A 83 -21.97 0.75 -2.88
CA ASP A 83 -23.44 0.80 -2.80
C ASP A 83 -23.87 2.24 -2.42
N HIS A 84 -24.90 2.76 -3.09
CA HIS A 84 -25.33 4.16 -3.03
C HIS A 84 -25.55 4.64 -1.58
N ASP A 85 -26.20 3.82 -0.75
CA ASP A 85 -26.50 4.14 0.65
C ASP A 85 -25.24 4.25 1.51
N TYR A 86 -24.19 3.50 1.15
CA TYR A 86 -22.92 3.52 1.87
C TYR A 86 -22.03 4.67 1.42
N GLY A 87 -22.05 5.01 0.13
CA GLY A 87 -21.26 6.10 -0.42
C GLY A 87 -21.58 7.45 0.23
N ALA A 88 -22.87 7.77 0.41
CA ALA A 88 -23.31 8.98 1.09
C ALA A 88 -22.87 9.06 2.56
N LYS A 89 -22.94 7.93 3.29
CA LYS A 89 -22.47 7.81 4.67
C LYS A 89 -20.95 7.99 4.78
N LEU A 90 -20.17 7.39 3.87
CA LEU A 90 -18.71 7.49 3.84
C LEU A 90 -18.23 8.94 3.69
N LEU A 91 -18.93 9.72 2.85
CA LEU A 91 -18.56 11.10 2.54
C LEU A 91 -19.06 12.12 3.57
N GLY A 92 -19.84 11.68 4.58
CA GLY A 92 -20.35 12.56 5.64
C GLY A 92 -21.37 13.58 5.14
N GLU A 93 -22.14 13.24 4.10
CA GLU A 93 -23.09 14.15 3.43
C GLU A 93 -24.47 14.22 4.14
N GLU A 94 -24.67 13.51 5.26
CA GLU A 94 -25.84 13.71 6.14
C GLU A 94 -25.60 14.78 7.22
N LYS A 95 -26.52 15.75 7.34
CA LYS A 95 -26.73 16.63 8.52
C LYS A 95 -28.22 16.59 8.89
N SER A 96 -28.71 16.63 10.14
CA SER A 96 -28.20 16.78 11.52
C SER A 96 -29.12 15.93 12.46
N GLU A 97 -28.90 15.69 13.76
CA GLU A 97 -28.79 16.66 14.86
C GLU A 97 -28.47 15.93 16.19
N SER A 98 -27.73 16.59 17.07
CA SER A 98 -27.34 16.19 18.45
C SER A 98 -26.15 15.22 18.62
N GLU A 99 -24.95 15.81 18.69
CA GLU A 99 -24.03 15.65 19.83
C GLU A 99 -23.96 14.27 20.53
N ARG A 100 -23.57 13.19 19.84
CA ARG A 100 -23.20 11.95 20.55
C ARG A 100 -21.76 11.51 20.34
N THR A 101 -20.99 11.90 21.34
CA THR A 101 -19.74 11.36 21.89
C THR A 101 -18.40 11.82 21.30
N GLU A 102 -17.82 12.78 22.03
CA GLU A 102 -16.38 13.01 22.15
C GLU A 102 -15.63 11.72 22.54
N GLY A 103 -14.41 11.56 22.03
CA GLY A 103 -13.44 10.58 22.52
C GLY A 103 -13.31 9.24 21.77
N ARG A 104 -13.90 9.07 20.59
CA ARG A 104 -13.71 7.85 19.77
C ARG A 104 -12.99 8.17 18.45
N SER A 105 -11.86 7.49 18.20
CA SER A 105 -11.06 7.66 16.98
C SER A 105 -11.91 7.48 15.72
N LEU A 106 -11.50 8.07 14.59
CA LEU A 106 -12.12 7.80 13.28
C LEU A 106 -12.26 6.29 13.04
N PHE A 107 -11.29 5.50 13.51
CA PHE A 107 -11.35 4.03 13.49
C PHE A 107 -12.46 3.41 14.34
N ALA A 108 -12.88 4.02 15.45
CA ALA A 108 -14.04 3.59 16.21
C ALA A 108 -15.37 4.10 15.60
N ARG A 109 -15.34 5.09 14.69
CA ARG A 109 -16.48 5.50 13.85
C ARG A 109 -16.58 4.67 12.58
N LEU A 110 -15.48 4.38 11.90
CA LEU A 110 -15.37 3.39 10.82
C LEU A 110 -15.72 2.01 11.38
N ARG A 111 -15.10 1.58 12.49
CA ARG A 111 -15.52 0.37 13.22
C ARG A 111 -16.90 0.48 13.82
N SER A 112 -17.47 1.62 14.23
CA SER A 112 -18.87 1.61 14.74
C SER A 112 -19.89 1.68 13.61
N ALA A 113 -19.54 2.22 12.44
CA ALA A 113 -20.33 2.05 11.21
C ALA A 113 -20.25 0.58 10.77
N ILE A 114 -19.04 0.02 10.70
CA ILE A 114 -18.75 -1.39 10.35
C ILE A 114 -19.23 -2.38 11.45
N LYS A 115 -19.26 -2.01 12.74
CA LYS A 115 -19.69 -2.88 13.88
C LYS A 115 -21.12 -2.63 14.36
N ARG A 116 -21.77 -1.48 14.13
CA ARG A 116 -23.22 -1.33 14.44
C ARG A 116 -24.09 -1.92 13.34
N GLU A 117 -23.57 -2.03 12.12
CA GLU A 117 -24.20 -2.79 11.03
C GLU A 117 -23.66 -4.23 10.94
N ALA A 118 -23.00 -4.71 11.99
CA ALA A 118 -22.79 -6.12 12.22
C ALA A 118 -24.15 -6.77 12.56
N PHE A 119 -24.79 -7.34 11.53
CA PHE A 119 -25.70 -8.50 11.60
C PHE A 119 -27.20 -8.26 11.74
N GLY A 120 -27.72 -7.31 10.95
CA GLY A 120 -29.10 -7.34 10.46
C GLY A 120 -29.28 -7.52 8.93
N VAL A 121 -28.24 -7.31 8.09
CA VAL A 121 -28.29 -7.51 6.62
C VAL A 121 -26.86 -7.60 6.00
N PRO A 122 -26.66 -8.14 4.78
CA PRO A 122 -25.38 -8.66 4.29
C PRO A 122 -24.43 -7.63 3.63
N MET A 123 -23.12 -7.89 3.82
CA MET A 123 -21.90 -7.42 3.12
C MET A 123 -21.92 -6.04 2.43
N GLN A 124 -21.11 -5.11 2.97
CA GLN A 124 -20.87 -3.78 2.39
C GLN A 124 -19.60 -3.80 1.55
N ASN A 125 -19.72 -3.44 0.27
CA ASN A 125 -18.61 -3.47 -0.68
C ASN A 125 -18.16 -2.04 -1.03
N VAL A 126 -16.92 -1.71 -0.66
CA VAL A 126 -16.23 -0.50 -1.14
C VAL A 126 -15.15 -0.95 -2.10
N PHE A 127 -15.06 -0.33 -3.25
CA PHE A 127 -14.02 -0.58 -4.24
C PHE A 127 -13.20 0.67 -4.43
N GLN A 128 -11.88 0.49 -4.46
CA GLN A 128 -10.96 1.48 -4.99
C GLN A 128 -10.58 1.03 -6.40
N LEU A 129 -10.86 1.90 -7.37
CA LEU A 129 -10.34 1.77 -8.72
C LEU A 129 -9.32 2.87 -8.97
N VAL A 130 -8.25 2.53 -9.68
CA VAL A 130 -7.18 3.48 -10.04
C VAL A 130 -7.14 3.59 -11.55
N PHE A 131 -7.28 4.83 -12.03
CA PHE A 131 -7.19 5.16 -13.44
C PHE A 131 -5.99 6.05 -13.69
N VAL A 132 -5.41 5.93 -14.88
CA VAL A 132 -4.40 6.85 -15.40
C VAL A 132 -4.94 7.56 -16.63
N GLU A 133 -4.71 8.86 -16.71
CA GLU A 133 -4.90 9.63 -17.93
C GLU A 133 -3.54 9.96 -18.55
N THR A 134 -3.38 9.52 -19.79
CA THR A 134 -2.21 9.74 -20.63
C THR A 134 -2.64 10.43 -21.94
N GLU A 135 -1.69 10.72 -22.83
CA GLU A 135 -1.98 11.21 -24.19
C GLU A 135 -2.90 10.27 -24.99
N LYS A 136 -2.92 8.98 -24.66
CA LYS A 136 -3.81 7.97 -25.28
C LYS A 136 -5.20 7.88 -24.62
N GLY A 137 -5.48 8.76 -23.66
CA GLY A 137 -6.72 8.82 -22.91
C GLY A 137 -6.67 8.10 -21.55
N LEU A 138 -7.87 7.93 -20.97
CA LEU A 138 -8.08 7.33 -19.66
C LEU A 138 -8.03 5.80 -19.73
N ARG A 139 -7.37 5.14 -18.76
CA ARG A 139 -7.27 3.67 -18.64
C ARG A 139 -7.44 3.24 -17.18
N CYS A 140 -8.10 2.10 -16.93
CA CYS A 140 -8.18 1.50 -15.60
C CYS A 140 -6.98 0.58 -15.38
N LEU A 141 -6.30 0.75 -14.26
CA LEU A 141 -5.06 0.04 -13.94
C LEU A 141 -5.28 -1.09 -12.96
N CYS A 142 -6.19 -0.87 -12.03
CA CYS A 142 -6.44 -1.79 -10.95
C CYS A 142 -7.80 -1.47 -10.36
N ALA A 143 -8.51 -2.52 -9.97
CA ALA A 143 -9.71 -2.44 -9.17
C ALA A 143 -9.56 -3.44 -8.04
N GLU A 144 -9.45 -2.94 -6.82
CA GLU A 144 -9.28 -3.75 -5.63
C GLU A 144 -10.49 -3.54 -4.71
N PRO A 145 -11.15 -4.62 -4.29
CA PRO A 145 -12.19 -4.51 -3.29
C PRO A 145 -11.54 -4.25 -1.93
N PHE A 146 -11.94 -3.16 -1.26
CA PHE A 146 -11.72 -3.03 0.17
C PHE A 146 -12.67 -3.99 0.89
N ARG A 147 -12.18 -5.20 1.21
CA ARG A 147 -12.94 -6.18 2.00
C ARG A 147 -12.43 -6.20 3.43
N TYR A 148 -13.32 -5.87 4.37
CA TYR A 148 -13.13 -6.19 5.78
C TYR A 148 -13.91 -7.47 6.08
N TRP A 149 -13.22 -8.56 6.43
CA TRP A 149 -13.84 -9.80 6.90
C TRP A 149 -13.84 -9.86 8.43
N ASN A 150 -14.93 -10.36 9.03
CA ASN A 150 -14.98 -10.74 10.44
C ASN A 150 -15.12 -12.27 10.52
N SER A 151 -14.37 -12.92 11.41
CA SER A 151 -14.32 -14.38 11.55
C SER A 151 -15.45 -14.98 12.42
N ASP A 152 -16.43 -14.17 12.82
CA ASP A 152 -17.50 -14.62 13.70
C ASP A 152 -18.62 -15.35 12.94
N GLY A 153 -18.39 -16.64 12.67
CA GLY A 153 -19.45 -17.64 12.62
C GLY A 153 -19.74 -18.29 11.27
N ASN A 154 -19.09 -19.44 11.05
CA ASN A 154 -19.46 -20.51 10.11
C ASN A 154 -19.53 -20.14 8.63
N GLU A 155 -18.36 -20.11 7.97
CA GLU A 155 -17.97 -20.97 6.84
C GLU A 155 -16.58 -20.56 6.36
N TRP A 156 -15.93 -21.44 5.60
CA TRP A 156 -14.48 -21.50 5.44
C TRP A 156 -13.84 -20.32 4.67
N PHE A 157 -12.67 -19.90 5.18
CA PHE A 157 -11.63 -19.00 4.63
C PHE A 157 -11.80 -17.47 4.78
N PHE A 158 -10.66 -16.84 5.16
CA PHE A 158 -10.18 -15.46 4.91
C PHE A 158 -9.97 -14.49 6.11
N CYS A 159 -8.68 -14.39 6.46
CA CYS A 159 -7.85 -13.41 7.18
C CYS A 159 -8.47 -12.10 7.72
N GLU A 160 -8.36 -11.86 9.04
CA GLU A 160 -8.75 -10.60 9.71
C GLU A 160 -7.81 -9.41 9.42
N ASN A 161 -6.65 -9.65 8.82
CA ASN A 161 -5.58 -8.67 8.62
C ASN A 161 -5.08 -8.58 7.16
N SER A 162 -5.95 -8.83 6.18
CA SER A 162 -5.59 -8.65 4.77
C SER A 162 -5.94 -7.25 4.27
N PHE A 163 -4.94 -6.45 3.91
CA PHE A 163 -5.11 -5.11 3.34
C PHE A 163 -4.51 -5.06 1.94
N SER A 164 -5.20 -4.42 1.00
CA SER A 164 -4.66 -4.10 -0.32
C SER A 164 -4.79 -2.62 -0.63
N SER A 165 -3.82 -2.08 -1.36
CA SER A 165 -3.81 -0.67 -1.76
C SER A 165 -2.84 -0.46 -2.91
N VAL A 166 -3.02 0.65 -3.63
CA VAL A 166 -2.21 1.04 -4.78
C VAL A 166 -1.39 2.27 -4.42
N GLU A 167 -0.08 2.17 -4.58
CA GLU A 167 0.89 3.24 -4.37
C GLU A 167 1.44 3.70 -5.72
N ILE A 168 1.56 5.01 -5.92
CA ILE A 168 2.24 5.61 -7.06
C ILE A 168 3.67 5.92 -6.65
N ILE A 169 4.65 5.29 -7.32
CA ILE A 169 6.06 5.66 -7.13
C ILE A 169 6.31 6.94 -7.90
N ASN A 170 6.69 7.98 -7.17
CA ASN A 170 6.90 9.32 -7.71
C ASN A 170 8.30 9.82 -7.37
N ARG A 171 9.07 10.17 -8.39
CA ARG A 171 10.35 10.86 -8.27
C ARG A 171 10.26 12.18 -9.04
N ASP A 172 10.67 13.27 -8.40
CA ASP A 172 10.72 14.62 -9.01
C ASP A 172 9.41 15.09 -9.68
N GLY A 173 8.26 14.62 -9.18
CA GLY A 173 6.94 14.98 -9.70
C GLY A 173 6.51 14.18 -10.93
N MET A 174 7.27 13.17 -11.35
CA MET A 174 6.92 12.23 -12.40
C MET A 174 6.39 10.93 -11.81
N ILE A 175 5.51 10.24 -12.55
CA ILE A 175 5.13 8.86 -12.26
C ILE A 175 6.24 7.96 -12.80
N ASN A 176 6.91 7.23 -11.92
CA ASN A 176 7.96 6.25 -12.28
C ASN A 176 7.42 4.83 -12.32
N GLY A 177 6.40 4.54 -11.52
CA GLY A 177 5.70 3.28 -11.58
C GLY A 177 4.59 3.17 -10.56
N ILE A 178 3.99 1.99 -10.52
CA ILE A 178 2.78 1.72 -9.76
C ILE A 178 2.99 0.43 -8.98
N LEU A 179 2.72 0.48 -7.69
CA LEU A 179 2.84 -0.63 -6.75
C LEU A 179 1.44 -1.02 -6.27
N LEU A 180 1.00 -2.22 -6.63
CA LEU A 180 -0.11 -2.86 -5.93
C LEU A 180 0.47 -3.63 -4.75
N HIS A 181 0.09 -3.30 -3.52
CA HIS A 181 0.57 -4.02 -2.35
C HIS A 181 -0.56 -4.74 -1.62
N THR A 182 -0.19 -5.85 -1.00
CA THR A 182 -1.05 -6.62 -0.11
C THR A 182 -0.26 -7.04 1.12
N THR A 183 -0.84 -6.85 2.30
CA THR A 183 -0.34 -7.52 3.52
C THR A 183 -1.36 -8.55 3.91
N SER A 184 -0.95 -9.79 4.19
CA SER A 184 -1.88 -10.88 4.53
C SER A 184 -1.34 -11.79 5.61
N GLU A 185 -2.24 -12.27 6.46
CA GLU A 185 -2.00 -13.29 7.47
C GLU A 185 -2.90 -14.50 7.16
N THR A 186 -2.33 -15.52 6.54
CA THR A 186 -3.06 -16.74 6.14
C THR A 186 -2.90 -17.81 7.21
N GLU A 187 -3.99 -18.14 7.90
CA GLU A 187 -4.04 -19.30 8.78
C GLU A 187 -4.37 -20.58 8.00
N THR A 188 -3.42 -21.51 7.93
CA THR A 188 -3.64 -22.86 7.43
C THR A 188 -3.95 -23.81 8.58
N HIS A 189 -5.01 -24.60 8.40
CA HIS A 189 -5.45 -25.61 9.35
C HIS A 189 -5.16 -27.00 8.78
N ILE A 190 -4.10 -27.65 9.28
CA ILE A 190 -3.78 -29.05 8.92
C ILE A 190 -3.97 -29.91 10.19
N GLY A 191 -5.18 -30.47 10.34
CA GLY A 191 -5.57 -31.19 11.55
C GLY A 191 -5.63 -30.26 12.78
N PRO A 192 -5.08 -30.65 13.94
CA PRO A 192 -5.07 -29.80 15.15
C PRO A 192 -4.00 -28.69 15.10
N LYS A 193 -3.15 -28.66 14.07
CA LYS A 193 -2.10 -27.64 13.94
C LYS A 193 -2.64 -26.43 13.17
N ARG A 194 -2.47 -25.26 13.78
CA ARG A 194 -2.65 -23.95 13.15
C ARG A 194 -1.28 -23.40 12.77
N THR A 195 -1.09 -23.08 11.50
CA THR A 195 0.10 -22.39 11.01
C THR A 195 -0.35 -21.09 10.36
N ALA A 196 0.01 -19.96 10.97
CA ALA A 196 -0.21 -18.64 10.38
C ALA A 196 1.03 -18.25 9.58
N GLU A 197 0.86 -18.03 8.28
CA GLU A 197 1.88 -17.42 7.43
C GLU A 197 1.57 -15.92 7.31
N ARG A 198 2.52 -15.08 7.72
CA ARG A 198 2.40 -13.62 7.72
C ARG A 198 3.41 -13.06 6.71
N LYS A 199 2.92 -12.48 5.61
CA LYS A 199 3.77 -11.92 4.54
C LYS A 199 3.25 -10.57 4.04
N SER A 200 4.19 -9.73 3.61
CA SER A 200 3.92 -8.54 2.80
C SER A 200 4.29 -8.85 1.35
N ARG A 201 3.42 -8.50 0.41
CA ARG A 201 3.65 -8.64 -1.02
C ARG A 201 3.37 -7.34 -1.75
N ALA A 202 4.09 -7.10 -2.83
CA ALA A 202 3.78 -6.03 -3.75
C ALA A 202 4.14 -6.41 -5.19
N TRP A 203 3.44 -5.82 -6.15
CA TRP A 203 3.67 -5.99 -7.57
C TRP A 203 3.91 -4.61 -8.18
N PHE A 204 5.07 -4.45 -8.79
CA PHE A 204 5.55 -3.21 -9.38
C PHE A 204 5.44 -3.25 -10.89
N MET A 205 4.93 -2.17 -11.46
CA MET A 205 4.91 -1.92 -12.88
C MET A 205 5.54 -0.57 -13.17
N GLU A 206 6.54 -0.56 -14.04
CA GLU A 206 7.19 0.66 -14.51
C GLU A 206 6.22 1.47 -15.36
N PHE A 207 6.23 2.79 -15.16
CA PHE A 207 5.39 3.68 -15.93
C PHE A 207 5.90 3.80 -17.38
N GLY A 208 5.14 3.25 -18.32
CA GLY A 208 5.42 3.34 -19.76
C GLY A 208 5.73 2.00 -20.46
N THR A 209 6.04 0.92 -19.73
CA THR A 209 6.39 -0.39 -20.32
C THR A 209 5.20 -1.21 -20.81
N ALA A 210 4.00 -1.05 -20.24
CA ALA A 210 2.81 -1.84 -20.59
C ALA A 210 1.56 -1.02 -21.01
N PHE A 211 1.53 0.28 -20.73
CA PHE A 211 0.32 1.12 -20.81
C PHE A 211 -0.16 1.45 -22.25
N LEU A 212 0.64 1.10 -23.26
CA LEU A 212 0.57 1.70 -24.59
C LEU A 212 0.11 0.77 -25.73
N TYR A 213 -0.03 -0.54 -25.50
CA TYR A 213 -0.12 -1.53 -26.59
C TYR A 213 -1.31 -2.50 -26.54
N GLY A 214 -2.16 -2.47 -25.51
CA GLY A 214 -3.34 -3.32 -25.43
C GLY A 214 -4.66 -2.55 -25.63
N ASP A 215 -5.62 -3.17 -26.32
CA ASP A 215 -7.01 -2.68 -26.45
C ASP A 215 -7.85 -2.95 -25.18
N SER A 216 -7.27 -3.59 -24.16
CA SER A 216 -7.95 -3.91 -22.90
C SER A 216 -8.16 -2.65 -22.04
N LEU A 217 -9.38 -2.45 -21.54
CA LEU A 217 -9.70 -1.45 -20.53
C LEU A 217 -9.19 -1.83 -19.13
N GLU A 218 -8.70 -3.05 -18.93
CA GLU A 218 -8.28 -3.60 -17.64
C GLU A 218 -6.86 -4.16 -17.74
N MET A 219 -6.02 -3.78 -16.78
CA MET A 219 -4.71 -4.38 -16.54
C MET A 219 -4.75 -5.15 -15.22
N ASP A 220 -4.08 -6.30 -15.17
CA ASP A 220 -3.93 -7.08 -13.94
C ASP A 220 -2.48 -6.92 -13.48
N ILE A 221 -2.23 -5.95 -12.60
CA ILE A 221 -0.88 -5.64 -12.11
C ILE A 221 -0.17 -6.89 -11.58
N LYS A 222 -0.89 -7.85 -10.98
CA LYS A 222 -0.27 -9.10 -10.49
C LYS A 222 0.29 -9.95 -11.63
N LYS A 223 -0.41 -10.00 -12.77
CA LYS A 223 0.02 -10.75 -13.96
C LYS A 223 1.06 -9.98 -14.78
N ASP A 224 0.84 -8.68 -14.95
CA ASP A 224 1.55 -7.85 -15.92
C ASP A 224 2.72 -7.05 -15.30
N CYS A 225 2.97 -7.17 -13.98
CA CYS A 225 4.06 -6.47 -13.31
C CYS A 225 5.46 -6.82 -13.87
N ASP A 226 6.35 -5.83 -13.81
CA ASP A 226 7.77 -5.94 -14.13
C ASP A 226 8.57 -6.57 -12.97
N ALA A 227 8.13 -6.38 -11.73
CA ALA A 227 8.71 -6.99 -10.56
C ALA A 227 7.65 -7.40 -9.52
N GLU A 228 7.88 -8.53 -8.87
CA GLU A 228 7.16 -8.99 -7.69
C GLU A 228 8.06 -8.87 -6.45
N ILE A 229 7.52 -8.36 -5.36
CA ILE A 229 8.22 -8.12 -4.11
C ILE A 229 7.53 -8.98 -3.06
N GLU A 230 8.30 -9.78 -2.33
CA GLU A 230 7.84 -10.43 -1.11
C GLU A 230 8.79 -10.06 0.02
N GLY A 231 8.24 -9.69 1.18
CA GLY A 231 9.02 -9.46 2.37
C GLY A 231 8.31 -9.88 3.65
N SER A 232 9.01 -9.68 4.76
CA SER A 232 8.47 -9.86 6.10
C SER A 232 7.16 -9.11 6.31
N PHE A 233 6.38 -9.57 7.29
CA PHE A 233 5.12 -8.93 7.64
C PHE A 233 5.34 -7.52 8.18
N ALA A 234 4.52 -6.57 7.73
CA ALA A 234 4.61 -5.19 8.14
C ALA A 234 3.94 -4.93 9.50
N LEU A 235 4.46 -3.95 10.23
CA LEU A 235 3.79 -3.37 11.39
C LEU A 235 2.51 -2.66 10.96
N ILE A 236 1.36 -3.15 11.43
CA ILE A 236 0.06 -2.56 11.11
C ILE A 236 -0.33 -1.53 12.18
N ASP A 237 -0.23 -0.24 11.84
CA ASP A 237 -0.82 0.80 12.67
C ASP A 237 -2.35 0.73 12.57
N ARG A 238 -3.00 0.50 13.72
CA ARG A 238 -4.45 0.32 13.80
C ARG A 238 -5.27 1.51 13.33
N LYS A 239 -4.68 2.70 13.21
CA LYS A 239 -5.35 3.91 12.74
C LYS A 239 -4.94 4.29 11.31
N ARG A 240 -3.79 3.81 10.84
CA ARG A 240 -3.20 4.04 9.52
C ARG A 240 -2.59 2.72 9.01
N PRO A 241 -3.40 1.78 8.50
CA PRO A 241 -2.93 0.42 8.18
C PRO A 241 -1.75 0.37 7.19
N PHE A 242 -1.64 1.36 6.31
CA PHE A 242 -0.60 1.47 5.30
C PHE A 242 0.60 2.33 5.71
N LEU A 243 0.69 2.72 6.99
CA LEU A 243 1.72 3.65 7.44
C LEU A 243 3.13 3.06 7.38
N TYR A 244 3.29 1.76 7.62
CA TYR A 244 4.60 1.10 7.70
C TYR A 244 4.75 -0.10 6.77
N THR A 245 3.89 -0.20 5.76
CA THR A 245 3.83 -1.35 4.86
C THR A 245 4.96 -1.33 3.83
N ILE A 246 5.20 -2.49 3.19
CA ILE A 246 6.39 -2.75 2.37
C ILE A 246 6.62 -1.75 1.23
N GLN A 247 5.55 -1.12 0.70
CA GLN A 247 5.70 -0.14 -0.37
C GLN A 247 6.54 1.06 0.03
N ASN A 248 6.60 1.40 1.32
CA ASN A 248 7.39 2.52 1.80
C ASN A 248 8.89 2.31 1.57
N ALA A 249 9.37 1.07 1.47
CA ALA A 249 10.76 0.81 1.12
C ALA A 249 11.08 1.13 -0.36
N PHE A 250 10.09 1.49 -1.17
CA PHE A 250 10.23 1.69 -2.62
C PHE A 250 9.54 2.97 -3.12
N ASP A 251 8.87 3.73 -2.24
CA ASP A 251 7.98 4.84 -2.62
C ASP A 251 8.74 6.11 -3.03
N GLY A 252 10.00 6.20 -2.63
CA GLY A 252 10.88 7.30 -2.92
C GLY A 252 10.92 8.46 -1.98
N ASN A 253 10.41 8.22 -0.80
CA ASN A 253 10.35 9.17 0.25
C ASN A 253 11.10 8.62 1.47
N PRO A 254 12.36 9.04 1.72
CA PRO A 254 13.09 8.60 2.92
C PRO A 254 12.43 9.05 4.24
N ALA A 255 11.38 9.87 4.19
CA ALA A 255 10.54 10.21 5.34
C ALA A 255 9.44 9.18 5.66
N THR A 256 9.26 8.14 4.83
CA THR A 256 8.46 6.95 5.15
C THR A 256 9.41 5.80 5.54
N SER A 257 8.85 4.68 6.00
CA SER A 257 9.64 3.49 6.33
C SER A 257 8.76 2.26 6.25
N PHE A 258 9.29 1.19 5.68
CA PHE A 258 8.83 -0.15 6.01
C PHE A 258 9.30 -0.47 7.43
N ILE A 259 8.40 -1.00 8.25
CA ILE A 259 8.72 -1.48 9.60
C ILE A 259 8.23 -2.92 9.69
N GLU A 260 9.14 -3.82 10.02
CA GLU A 260 8.84 -5.23 10.20
C GLU A 260 8.12 -5.49 11.54
N ASP A 261 7.18 -6.42 11.56
CA ASP A 261 6.49 -6.91 12.76
C ASP A 261 6.70 -8.42 12.91
N THR A 262 7.95 -8.79 13.18
CA THR A 262 8.40 -10.15 13.49
C THR A 262 9.12 -10.17 14.83
N ASP A 263 9.06 -11.32 15.51
CA ASP A 263 9.66 -11.50 16.84
C ASP A 263 11.19 -11.66 16.79
N ASP A 264 11.78 -11.85 15.60
CA ASP A 264 13.17 -12.29 15.43
C ASP A 264 14.15 -11.20 14.94
N ASP A 265 13.65 -10.00 14.61
CA ASP A 265 14.42 -8.91 14.00
C ASP A 265 15.11 -9.30 12.66
N MET A 266 14.70 -10.40 12.02
CA MET A 266 15.33 -10.96 10.81
C MET A 266 14.57 -10.60 9.54
N MET A 267 14.49 -9.30 9.23
CA MET A 267 13.88 -8.79 8.00
C MET A 267 14.39 -9.51 6.75
N GLU A 268 13.46 -10.03 5.97
CA GLU A 268 13.73 -10.59 4.65
C GLU A 268 12.93 -9.81 3.61
N ILE A 269 13.59 -9.46 2.51
CA ILE A 269 12.95 -8.88 1.33
C ILE A 269 13.55 -9.52 0.09
N SER A 270 12.68 -9.99 -0.79
CA SER A 270 13.00 -10.58 -2.08
C SER A 270 12.24 -9.84 -3.18
N VAL A 271 12.92 -9.61 -4.30
CA VAL A 271 12.37 -8.97 -5.49
C VAL A 271 12.63 -9.89 -6.68
N SER A 272 11.57 -10.37 -7.29
CA SER A 272 11.60 -11.19 -8.50
C SER A 272 11.30 -10.31 -9.72
N VAL A 273 12.33 -10.00 -10.51
CA VAL A 273 12.20 -9.16 -11.72
C VAL A 273 11.93 -10.06 -12.92
N LYS A 274 10.93 -9.73 -13.75
CA LYS A 274 10.55 -10.50 -14.95
C LYS A 274 11.41 -10.20 -16.19
N SER A 275 12.46 -9.40 -16.06
CA SER A 275 13.37 -8.98 -17.13
C SER A 275 14.45 -10.02 -17.46
N PRO A 276 14.91 -10.16 -18.72
CA PRO A 276 15.96 -11.10 -19.12
C PRO A 276 17.33 -10.87 -18.47
N SER A 277 17.58 -9.74 -17.82
CA SER A 277 18.77 -9.51 -16.98
C SER A 277 18.40 -9.40 -15.49
N SER A 278 17.78 -10.45 -14.94
CA SER A 278 17.44 -10.55 -13.51
C SER A 278 18.67 -10.55 -12.57
N GLU A 279 19.87 -10.66 -13.13
CA GLU A 279 21.10 -10.51 -12.37
C GLU A 279 21.34 -9.05 -11.99
N THR A 280 21.44 -8.80 -10.69
CA THR A 280 21.81 -7.50 -10.12
C THR A 280 23.32 -7.37 -9.98
N ASP A 281 23.81 -6.13 -9.95
CA ASP A 281 25.22 -5.83 -9.66
C ASP A 281 25.43 -4.88 -8.46
N ARG A 282 24.36 -4.20 -8.00
CA ARG A 282 24.38 -3.31 -6.84
C ARG A 282 23.06 -3.33 -6.07
N ILE A 283 23.18 -2.97 -4.81
CA ILE A 283 22.08 -2.64 -3.91
C ILE A 283 22.25 -1.20 -3.43
N ARG A 284 21.13 -0.50 -3.20
CA ARG A 284 21.05 0.81 -2.58
C ARG A 284 20.08 0.75 -1.41
N ILE A 285 20.48 1.26 -0.25
CA ILE A 285 19.67 1.27 0.97
C ILE A 285 19.70 2.66 1.60
N VAL A 286 18.52 3.19 1.94
CA VAL A 286 18.38 4.22 2.98
C VAL A 286 17.90 3.52 4.24
N ASN A 287 18.77 3.50 5.25
CA ASN A 287 18.59 2.66 6.44
C ASN A 287 17.69 3.33 7.49
N GLY A 288 17.02 2.53 8.32
CA GLY A 288 16.24 3.01 9.47
C GLY A 288 15.01 3.84 9.08
N TYR A 289 14.38 4.48 10.06
CA TYR A 289 13.29 5.42 9.83
C TYR A 289 13.85 6.85 9.68
N ALA A 290 14.20 7.23 8.44
CA ALA A 290 15.01 8.40 8.14
C ALA A 290 14.26 9.75 8.14
N GLN A 291 12.99 9.79 8.56
CA GLN A 291 12.20 11.02 8.65
C GLN A 291 12.85 12.10 9.54
N THR A 292 13.42 11.70 10.67
CA THR A 292 14.17 12.60 11.56
C THR A 292 15.29 11.83 12.25
N GLU A 293 16.36 12.53 12.66
CA GLU A 293 17.44 11.93 13.45
C GLU A 293 16.92 11.26 14.74
N LYS A 294 15.90 11.86 15.37
CA LYS A 294 15.26 11.30 16.56
C LYS A 294 14.61 9.95 16.27
N LEU A 295 13.83 9.84 15.19
CA LEU A 295 13.18 8.59 14.80
C LEU A 295 14.20 7.54 14.37
N TYR A 296 15.22 7.94 13.62
CA TYR A 296 16.30 7.06 13.19
C TYR A 296 17.00 6.39 14.39
N LYS A 297 17.37 7.17 15.41
CA LYS A 297 18.03 6.65 16.62
C LYS A 297 17.10 5.86 17.54
N ALA A 298 15.80 6.13 17.51
CA ALA A 298 14.82 5.49 18.37
C ALA A 298 14.52 4.04 17.96
N ASN A 299 14.61 3.71 16.67
CA ASN A 299 14.24 2.41 16.11
C ASN A 299 15.45 1.53 15.79
N ASN A 300 15.23 0.22 15.61
CA ASN A 300 16.28 -0.67 15.11
C ASN A 300 16.59 -0.36 13.65
N ARG A 301 17.87 -0.48 13.30
CA ARG A 301 18.41 -0.17 11.98
C ARG A 301 19.20 -1.38 11.51
N ILE A 302 19.27 -1.59 10.21
CA ILE A 302 20.02 -2.71 9.64
C ILE A 302 21.52 -2.48 9.89
N ALA A 303 22.22 -3.47 10.44
CA ALA A 303 23.68 -3.41 10.57
C ALA A 303 24.37 -4.24 9.49
N ARG A 304 23.86 -5.43 9.20
CA ARG A 304 24.41 -6.32 8.17
C ARG A 304 23.30 -7.05 7.43
N ILE A 305 23.49 -7.21 6.13
CA ILE A 305 22.63 -8.01 5.25
C ILE A 305 23.44 -9.02 4.45
N SER A 306 22.76 -10.06 3.96
CA SER A 306 23.30 -11.06 3.04
C SER A 306 22.35 -11.33 1.89
N SER A 307 22.89 -11.72 0.73
CA SER A 307 22.11 -12.29 -0.37
C SER A 307 21.87 -13.81 -0.25
N GLY A 308 22.34 -14.43 0.85
CA GLY A 308 22.32 -15.88 1.06
C GLY A 308 23.25 -16.67 0.13
N ALA A 309 24.03 -16.00 -0.71
CA ALA A 309 25.04 -16.62 -1.58
C ALA A 309 26.46 -16.19 -1.18
N LYS A 310 26.90 -15.02 -1.65
CA LYS A 310 28.30 -14.57 -1.51
C LYS A 310 28.43 -13.10 -1.11
N ALA A 311 27.41 -12.28 -1.32
CA ALA A 311 27.45 -10.88 -0.96
C ALA A 311 27.00 -10.67 0.49
N GLU A 312 27.77 -9.89 1.23
CA GLU A 312 27.37 -9.28 2.49
C GLU A 312 27.63 -7.79 2.42
N PHE A 313 26.76 -7.01 3.07
CA PHE A 313 26.91 -5.57 3.15
C PHE A 313 26.71 -5.12 4.60
N THR A 314 27.68 -4.38 5.11
CA THR A 314 27.60 -3.74 6.43
C THR A 314 27.13 -2.30 6.25
N CYS A 315 25.93 -2.01 6.74
CA CYS A 315 25.35 -0.67 6.71
C CYS A 315 25.96 0.17 7.84
N ALA A 316 26.52 1.33 7.50
CA ALA A 316 27.02 2.28 8.47
C ALA A 316 25.87 2.85 9.30
N ASP A 317 26.05 2.94 10.63
CA ASP A 317 25.10 3.59 11.53
C ASP A 317 25.25 5.11 11.49
N GLY A 318 24.20 5.84 11.88
CA GLY A 318 24.17 7.30 11.89
C GLY A 318 24.10 7.94 10.50
N LYS A 319 23.73 7.15 9.49
CA LYS A 319 23.67 7.54 8.09
C LYS A 319 22.23 7.43 7.59
N THR A 320 21.61 8.58 7.33
CA THR A 320 20.25 8.72 6.80
C THR A 320 20.24 8.92 5.28
N GLU A 321 21.41 9.05 4.67
CA GLU A 321 21.62 9.06 3.23
C GLU A 321 21.72 7.64 2.66
N ALA A 322 21.56 7.53 1.33
CA ALA A 322 21.69 6.27 0.63
C ALA A 322 23.11 5.69 0.74
N GLN A 323 23.17 4.38 0.94
CA GLN A 323 24.41 3.60 0.96
C GLN A 323 24.33 2.53 -0.12
N GLU A 324 25.42 2.32 -0.85
CA GLU A 324 25.47 1.37 -1.96
C GLU A 324 26.60 0.35 -1.77
N SER A 325 26.37 -0.87 -2.25
CA SER A 325 27.37 -1.95 -2.26
C SER A 325 27.23 -2.79 -3.53
N PRO A 326 28.33 -3.39 -4.03
CA PRO A 326 28.23 -4.50 -4.97
C PRO A 326 27.29 -5.57 -4.42
N TRP A 327 26.42 -6.10 -5.27
CA TRP A 327 25.37 -7.01 -4.87
C TRP A 327 25.03 -7.98 -5.99
N ASP A 328 24.66 -9.22 -5.68
CA ASP A 328 24.59 -10.31 -6.65
C ASP A 328 23.19 -10.93 -6.79
N LYS A 329 22.20 -10.49 -6.00
CA LYS A 329 20.79 -10.89 -6.13
C LYS A 329 19.83 -9.76 -5.82
N SER A 330 18.67 -9.74 -6.44
CA SER A 330 17.54 -8.89 -6.06
C SER A 330 16.83 -9.39 -4.78
N ALA A 331 17.59 -9.75 -3.74
CA ALA A 331 17.09 -10.19 -2.45
C ALA A 331 18.09 -9.86 -1.34
N LEU A 332 17.58 -9.70 -0.13
CA LEU A 332 18.37 -9.53 1.08
C LEU A 332 17.71 -10.23 2.27
N THR A 333 18.56 -10.66 3.19
CA THR A 333 18.19 -11.09 4.55
C THR A 333 19.03 -10.27 5.53
N VAL A 334 18.38 -9.70 6.55
CA VAL A 334 19.07 -9.03 7.66
C VAL A 334 19.73 -10.07 8.56
N LEU A 335 21.03 -9.90 8.77
CA LEU A 335 21.84 -10.76 9.64
C LEU A 335 21.99 -10.19 11.05
N SER A 336 22.00 -8.87 11.17
CA SER A 336 22.15 -8.17 12.45
C SER A 336 21.71 -6.72 12.33
N ILE A 337 21.47 -6.10 13.48
CA ILE A 337 20.90 -4.76 13.60
C ILE A 337 21.68 -3.89 14.58
N HIS A 338 21.61 -2.57 14.37
CA HIS A 338 21.95 -1.58 15.38
C HIS A 338 20.70 -1.31 16.22
N LYS A 339 20.78 -1.57 17.52
CA LYS A 339 19.62 -1.38 18.40
C LYS A 339 19.25 0.10 18.55
N GLY A 340 17.96 0.37 18.51
CA GLY A 340 17.36 1.66 18.81
C GLY A 340 17.28 1.92 20.30
N SER A 341 17.05 3.18 20.69
CA SER A 341 16.88 3.55 22.09
C SER A 341 15.50 3.24 22.66
N SER A 342 14.49 2.94 21.82
CA SER A 342 13.09 2.96 22.26
C SER A 342 12.20 1.89 21.63
N PHE A 343 12.43 1.51 20.37
CA PHE A 343 11.60 0.56 19.64
C PHE A 343 12.41 -0.63 19.17
N SER A 344 11.80 -1.80 19.24
CA SER A 344 12.39 -3.09 18.83
C SER A 344 12.23 -3.36 17.34
N ASP A 345 11.32 -2.69 16.65
CA ASP A 345 11.03 -3.04 15.27
C ASP A 345 12.11 -2.52 14.31
N THR A 346 12.51 -3.34 13.34
CA THR A 346 13.54 -2.99 12.35
C THR A 346 12.93 -2.15 11.23
N CYS A 347 13.58 -1.01 10.96
CA CYS A 347 13.10 -0.02 9.99
C CYS A 347 13.99 0.02 8.73
N LEU A 348 13.36 0.19 7.58
CA LEU A 348 13.98 0.39 6.27
C LEU A 348 13.23 1.49 5.52
N ALA A 349 13.92 2.60 5.22
CA ALA A 349 13.33 3.73 4.52
C ALA A 349 13.29 3.53 3.00
N GLU A 350 14.39 3.10 2.38
CA GLU A 350 14.43 2.84 0.93
C GLU A 350 15.31 1.64 0.60
N LEU A 351 14.94 0.93 -0.46
CA LEU A 351 15.65 -0.18 -1.05
C LEU A 351 15.51 -0.16 -2.57
N ASP A 352 16.62 -0.32 -3.27
CA ASP A 352 16.61 -0.60 -4.70
C ASP A 352 17.76 -1.54 -5.07
N PHE A 353 17.60 -2.22 -6.20
CA PHE A 353 18.65 -3.04 -6.80
C PHE A 353 18.92 -2.57 -8.22
N ARG A 354 20.18 -2.58 -8.60
CA ARG A 354 20.60 -2.26 -9.95
C ARG A 354 20.82 -3.54 -10.72
N THR A 355 20.17 -3.66 -11.87
CA THR A 355 20.42 -4.72 -12.85
C THR A 355 21.82 -4.58 -13.44
N LYS A 356 22.43 -5.68 -13.92
CA LYS A 356 23.70 -5.64 -14.67
C LYS A 356 23.64 -4.79 -15.93
N GLY A 357 22.44 -4.48 -16.44
CA GLY A 357 22.21 -3.51 -17.50
C GLY A 357 22.39 -2.04 -17.07
N GLY A 358 22.69 -1.78 -15.80
CA GLY A 358 22.92 -0.44 -15.24
C GLY A 358 21.65 0.26 -14.75
N LYS A 359 20.48 -0.33 -14.94
CA LYS A 359 19.18 0.23 -14.55
C LYS A 359 18.80 -0.17 -13.12
N TRP A 360 18.38 0.81 -12.32
CA TRP A 360 17.71 0.59 -11.03
C TRP A 360 16.27 0.14 -11.24
N ILE A 361 15.79 -0.84 -10.47
CA ILE A 361 14.48 -1.46 -10.70
C ILE A 361 13.36 -0.45 -10.42
N PHE A 362 13.48 0.32 -9.33
CA PHE A 362 12.42 1.23 -8.86
C PHE A 362 12.79 2.72 -9.03
N GLY A 363 14.07 3.07 -9.26
CA GLY A 363 14.55 4.40 -9.68
C GLY A 363 16.01 4.69 -9.28
N GLU A 364 16.80 5.52 -9.96
CA GLU A 364 16.50 6.78 -10.65
C GLU A 364 17.01 6.76 -12.10
N ASN A 365 16.28 7.44 -13.01
CA ASN A 365 16.49 7.56 -14.47
C ASN A 365 17.64 6.74 -15.09
#